data_AF-A0A183Q8M0-F1
#
_entry.id   AF-A0A183Q8M0-F1
#
_cell.length_a   1.000
_cell.length_b   1.000
_cell.length_c   1.000
_cell.angle_alpha   90.00
_cell.angle_beta   90.00
_cell.angle_gamma   90.00
#
_symmetry.space_group_name_H-M   'P 1'
#
loop_
_entity.id
_entity.type
_entity.pdbx_description
1 polymer ?
#
loop_
_entity_poly.entity_id
_entity_poly.type
_entity_poly.pdbx_seq_one_letter_code
_entity_poly.pdbx_strand_id
1 'polypeptide(L)'
;MISANKVHHKVREQHWISAAPISLIDARKLIPLGSEHNEERSQLKRKLTSSLRNDRERWWVAKAREMEKAAAIGNSTQLFRLVKEIGIRKPTVSEIISEKDGHIIHSQSRRLDRWAEHFRNQFNWPSATLRFPTIFSQPEWQVNVGLPSLYEVEKAMGNLKRGRAAGPD
;
A
#
# COMPACT_ATOMS: atom_id res chain seq x y z
N MET A 1 20.97 -38.46 6.75
CA MET A 1 19.59 -38.47 6.21
C MET A 1 19.07 -37.04 6.21
N ILE A 2 19.01 -36.38 5.06
CA ILE A 2 18.58 -34.98 4.94
C ILE A 2 17.07 -34.97 4.73
N SER A 3 16.33 -34.45 5.72
CA SER A 3 14.88 -34.30 5.68
C SER A 3 14.50 -33.22 4.68
N ALA A 4 13.80 -33.62 3.62
CA ALA A 4 13.30 -32.70 2.60
C ALA A 4 12.04 -31.99 3.13
N ASN A 5 12.19 -30.72 3.53
CA ASN A 5 11.07 -29.84 3.82
C ASN A 5 10.26 -29.60 2.53
N LYS A 6 9.13 -30.30 2.42
CA LYS A 6 8.16 -30.12 1.33
C LYS A 6 7.42 -28.81 1.58
N VAL A 7 7.84 -27.75 0.90
CA VAL A 7 7.10 -26.48 0.87
C VAL A 7 5.77 -26.74 0.18
N HIS A 8 4.70 -26.85 0.95
CA HIS A 8 3.34 -26.86 0.42
C HIS A 8 3.03 -25.46 -0.13
N HIS A 9 3.34 -25.23 -1.41
CA HIS A 9 2.68 -24.16 -2.15
C HIS A 9 1.20 -24.55 -2.28
N LYS A 10 0.37 -24.03 -1.37
CA LYS A 10 -1.08 -24.07 -1.52
C LYS A 10 -1.44 -23.25 -2.75
N VAL A 11 -1.48 -23.90 -3.91
CA VAL A 11 -2.04 -23.35 -5.15
C VAL A 11 -3.48 -23.03 -4.80
N ARG A 12 -3.78 -21.74 -4.54
CA ARG A 12 -5.16 -21.31 -4.37
C ARG A 12 -5.84 -21.51 -5.71
N GLU A 13 -6.76 -22.46 -5.77
CA GLU A 13 -7.76 -22.51 -6.82
C GLU A 13 -8.33 -21.11 -6.98
N GLN A 14 -8.12 -20.51 -8.15
CA GLN A 14 -8.62 -19.18 -8.46
C GLN A 14 -10.12 -19.29 -8.64
N HIS A 15 -10.86 -19.24 -7.53
CA HIS A 15 -12.31 -19.41 -7.41
C HIS A 15 -13.17 -18.43 -8.22
N TRP A 16 -12.54 -17.57 -9.03
CA TRP A 16 -13.19 -16.60 -9.90
C TRP A 16 -13.12 -17.00 -11.39
N ILE A 17 -12.29 -17.98 -11.77
CA ILE A 17 -12.22 -18.49 -13.14
C ILE A 17 -13.37 -19.47 -13.35
N SER A 18 -14.16 -19.24 -14.41
CA SER A 18 -15.26 -20.10 -14.81
C SER A 18 -14.77 -21.31 -15.64
N ALA A 19 -15.69 -22.20 -16.04
CA ALA A 19 -15.34 -23.34 -16.90
C ALA A 19 -14.92 -22.94 -18.33
N ALA A 20 -15.30 -21.75 -18.80
CA ALA A 20 -15.09 -21.33 -20.19
C ALA A 20 -13.60 -21.08 -20.56
N PRO A 21 -12.78 -20.39 -19.75
CA PRO A 21 -11.33 -20.36 -19.98
C PRO A 21 -10.66 -21.74 -19.92
N ILE A 22 -11.16 -22.62 -19.05
CA ILE A 22 -10.59 -23.96 -18.85
C ILE A 22 -10.80 -24.81 -20.10
N SER A 23 -12.01 -24.83 -20.66
CA SER A 23 -12.29 -25.54 -21.91
C SER A 23 -11.48 -25.00 -23.10
N LEU A 24 -11.22 -23.70 -23.15
CA LEU A 24 -10.36 -23.09 -24.18
C LEU A 24 -8.88 -23.48 -24.02
N ILE A 25 -8.40 -23.66 -22.78
CA ILE A 25 -7.05 -24.17 -22.51
C ILE A 25 -6.95 -25.62 -23.00
N ASP A 26 -7.95 -26.44 -22.69
CA ASP A 26 -7.96 -27.84 -23.10
C ASP A 26 -8.07 -28.00 -24.62
N ALA A 27 -8.93 -27.22 -25.28
CA ALA A 27 -9.01 -27.17 -26.74
C ALA A 27 -7.67 -26.77 -27.37
N ARG A 28 -6.94 -25.82 -26.78
CA ARG A 28 -5.63 -25.40 -27.28
C ARG A 28 -4.57 -26.50 -27.18
N LYS A 29 -4.64 -27.38 -26.17
CA LYS A 29 -3.71 -28.52 -26.01
C LYS A 29 -3.85 -29.55 -27.13
N LEU A 30 -5.02 -29.62 -27.76
CA LEU A 30 -5.31 -30.57 -28.84
C LEU A 30 -4.80 -30.11 -30.21
N ILE A 31 -4.33 -28.85 -30.34
CA ILE A 31 -3.84 -28.31 -31.62
C ILE A 31 -2.40 -28.77 -31.89
N PRO A 32 -2.14 -29.45 -33.04
CA PRO A 32 -0.81 -29.90 -33.43
C PRO A 32 0.23 -28.77 -33.55
N LEU A 33 1.51 -29.14 -33.49
CA LEU A 33 2.62 -28.22 -33.74
C LEU A 33 2.81 -28.06 -35.25
N GLY A 34 2.73 -26.82 -35.75
CA GLY A 34 2.95 -26.51 -37.15
C GLY A 34 2.44 -25.10 -37.48
N SER A 35 2.99 -24.49 -38.53
CA SER A 35 2.66 -23.10 -38.89
C SER A 35 1.25 -22.94 -39.43
N GLU A 36 0.70 -24.00 -40.03
CA GLU A 36 -0.65 -24.08 -40.57
C GLU A 36 -1.73 -23.96 -39.48
N HIS A 37 -1.41 -24.32 -38.23
CA HIS A 37 -2.30 -24.21 -37.07
C HIS A 37 -2.12 -22.91 -36.27
N ASN A 38 -1.23 -22.00 -36.71
CA ASN A 38 -0.91 -20.78 -35.97
C ASN A 38 -2.12 -19.85 -35.82
N GLU A 39 -2.94 -19.74 -36.87
CA GLU A 39 -4.12 -18.88 -36.85
C GLU A 39 -5.16 -19.38 -35.83
N GLU A 40 -5.45 -20.68 -35.82
CA GLU A 40 -6.36 -21.30 -34.84
C GLU A 40 -5.87 -21.13 -33.40
N ARG A 41 -4.56 -21.34 -33.17
CA ARG A 41 -3.92 -21.14 -31.87
C ARG A 41 -3.98 -19.67 -31.43
N SER A 42 -3.81 -18.73 -32.36
CA SER A 42 -3.93 -17.29 -32.13
C SER A 42 -5.36 -16.91 -31.74
N GLN A 43 -6.36 -17.41 -32.48
CA GLN A 43 -7.78 -17.18 -32.19
C GLN A 43 -8.18 -17.74 -30.83
N LEU A 44 -7.79 -18.96 -30.48
CA LEU A 44 -8.03 -19.53 -29.15
C LEU A 44 -7.34 -18.70 -28.05
N LYS A 45 -6.11 -18.22 -28.27
CA LYS A 45 -5.43 -17.35 -27.31
C LYS A 45 -6.18 -16.04 -27.10
N ARG A 46 -6.71 -15.42 -28.16
CA ARG A 46 -7.55 -14.20 -28.07
C ARG A 46 -8.83 -14.48 -27.28
N LYS A 47 -9.54 -15.57 -27.61
CA LYS A 47 -10.76 -16.00 -26.89
C LYS A 47 -10.49 -16.28 -25.42
N LEU A 48 -9.40 -17.00 -25.11
CA LEU A 48 -8.99 -17.31 -23.74
C LEU A 48 -8.70 -16.02 -22.96
N THR A 49 -7.92 -15.12 -23.55
CA THR A 49 -7.58 -13.83 -22.91
C THR A 49 -8.84 -13.01 -22.66
N SER A 50 -9.77 -12.98 -23.61
CA SER A 50 -11.06 -12.29 -23.46
C SER A 50 -11.91 -12.92 -22.36
N SER A 51 -12.03 -14.25 -22.33
CA SER A 51 -12.81 -14.96 -21.31
C SER A 51 -12.26 -14.74 -19.90
N LEU A 52 -10.94 -14.77 -19.73
CA LEU A 52 -10.29 -14.47 -18.45
C LEU A 52 -10.52 -13.02 -18.01
N ARG A 53 -10.52 -12.06 -18.95
CA ARG A 53 -10.87 -10.67 -18.65
C ARG A 53 -12.32 -10.56 -18.17
N ASN A 54 -13.25 -11.22 -18.86
CA ASN A 54 -14.67 -11.22 -18.50
C ASN A 54 -14.93 -11.87 -17.15
N ASP A 55 -14.23 -12.96 -16.82
CA ASP A 55 -14.34 -13.61 -15.50
C ASP A 55 -13.80 -12.69 -14.40
N ARG A 56 -12.67 -12.03 -14.65
CA ARG A 56 -12.07 -11.08 -13.71
C ARG A 56 -12.99 -9.88 -13.48
N GLU A 57 -13.56 -9.34 -14.54
CA GLU A 57 -14.51 -8.21 -14.48
C GLU A 57 -15.74 -8.60 -13.67
N ARG A 58 -16.34 -9.76 -13.95
CA ARG A 58 -17.49 -10.29 -13.18
C ARG A 58 -17.18 -10.42 -11.70
N TRP A 59 -15.99 -10.92 -11.37
CA TRP A 59 -15.55 -11.03 -9.98
C TRP A 59 -15.39 -9.66 -9.31
N TRP A 60 -14.78 -8.68 -9.99
CA TRP A 60 -14.64 -7.32 -9.46
C TRP A 60 -15.99 -6.63 -9.26
N VAL A 61 -16.92 -6.76 -10.22
CA VAL A 61 -18.28 -6.24 -10.11
C VAL A 61 -19.01 -6.86 -8.90
N ALA A 62 -18.89 -8.18 -8.71
CA ALA A 62 -19.47 -8.85 -7.55
C ALA A 62 -18.88 -8.34 -6.24
N LYS A 63 -17.55 -8.22 -6.15
CA LYS A 63 -16.87 -7.67 -4.97
C LYS A 63 -17.26 -6.22 -4.68
N ALA A 64 -17.35 -5.37 -5.70
CA ALA A 64 -17.79 -3.99 -5.55
C ALA A 64 -19.20 -3.90 -4.98
N ARG A 65 -20.13 -4.73 -5.48
CA ARG A 65 -21.51 -4.83 -4.94
C ARG A 65 -21.55 -5.28 -3.48
N GLU A 66 -20.69 -6.22 -3.08
CA GLU A 66 -20.58 -6.63 -1.66
C GLU A 66 -20.10 -5.48 -0.77
N MET A 67 -19.10 -4.71 -1.24
CA MET A 67 -18.58 -3.55 -0.53
C MET A 67 -19.62 -2.44 -0.41
N GLU A 68 -20.34 -2.14 -1.49
CA GLU A 68 -21.42 -1.14 -1.51
C GLU A 68 -22.53 -1.51 -0.52
N LYS A 69 -22.97 -2.77 -0.48
CA LYS A 69 -23.94 -3.25 0.51
C LYS A 69 -23.44 -3.09 1.95
N ALA A 70 -22.19 -3.45 2.21
CA ALA A 70 -21.61 -3.30 3.55
C ALA A 70 -21.54 -1.82 3.97
N ALA A 71 -21.19 -0.93 3.04
CA ALA A 71 -21.18 0.51 3.29
C ALA A 71 -22.58 1.07 3.54
N ALA A 72 -23.58 0.68 2.73
CA ALA A 72 -24.96 1.15 2.86
C ALA A 72 -25.60 0.77 4.20
N ILE A 73 -25.24 -0.39 4.77
CA ILE A 73 -25.73 -0.87 6.08
C ILE A 73 -24.88 -0.32 7.24
N GLY A 74 -23.79 0.42 6.95
CA GLY A 74 -22.87 0.93 7.97
C GLY A 74 -21.97 -0.16 8.60
N ASN A 75 -21.84 -1.33 7.96
CA ASN A 75 -21.01 -2.44 8.46
C ASN A 75 -19.53 -2.23 8.11
N SER A 76 -18.89 -1.34 8.86
CA SER A 76 -17.47 -0.98 8.69
C SER A 76 -16.53 -2.19 8.84
N THR A 77 -16.83 -3.13 9.74
CA THR A 77 -16.05 -4.36 9.94
C THR A 77 -16.04 -5.25 8.70
N GLN A 78 -17.19 -5.44 8.05
CA GLN A 78 -17.28 -6.22 6.82
C GLN A 78 -16.59 -5.50 5.65
N LEU A 79 -16.80 -4.19 5.52
CA LEU A 79 -16.13 -3.38 4.50
C LEU A 79 -14.60 -3.47 4.62
N PHE A 80 -14.06 -3.30 5.83
CA PHE A 80 -12.62 -3.39 6.09
C PHE A 80 -12.06 -4.79 5.77
N ARG A 81 -12.78 -5.87 6.13
CA ARG A 81 -12.38 -7.24 5.77
C ARG A 81 -12.31 -7.43 4.25
N LEU A 82 -13.31 -6.96 3.50
CA LEU A 82 -13.34 -7.03 2.04
C LEU A 82 -12.18 -6.25 1.42
N VAL A 83 -11.94 -5.02 1.89
CA VAL A 83 -10.80 -4.18 1.46
C VAL A 83 -9.46 -4.88 1.71
N LYS A 84 -9.31 -5.54 2.85
CA LYS A 84 -8.08 -6.29 3.19
C LYS A 84 -7.90 -7.54 2.32
N GLU A 85 -9.00 -8.19 1.92
CA GLU A 85 -8.99 -9.37 1.05
C GLU A 85 -8.56 -9.02 -0.38
N ILE A 86 -9.10 -7.92 -0.94
CA ILE A 86 -8.77 -7.42 -2.28
C ILE A 86 -7.45 -6.65 -2.32
N GLY A 87 -7.02 -6.12 -1.18
CA GLY A 87 -5.81 -5.34 -1.05
C GLY A 87 -4.63 -6.11 -1.63
N ILE A 88 -3.81 -5.41 -2.40
CA ILE A 88 -2.55 -5.93 -2.92
C ILE A 88 -1.78 -6.46 -1.70
N ARG A 89 -1.68 -7.78 -1.56
CA ARG A 89 -0.69 -8.39 -0.67
C ARG A 89 0.60 -7.74 -1.07
N LYS A 90 1.21 -6.98 -0.15
CA LYS A 90 2.46 -6.27 -0.42
C LYS A 90 3.32 -7.23 -1.24
N PRO A 91 3.80 -6.88 -2.46
CA PRO A 91 4.90 -7.64 -3.02
C PRO A 91 5.91 -7.68 -1.87
N THR A 92 6.31 -8.88 -1.46
CA THR A 92 7.43 -9.05 -0.54
C THR A 92 8.49 -8.16 -1.13
N VAL A 93 8.73 -7.00 -0.51
CA VAL A 93 9.43 -5.89 -1.15
C VAL A 93 10.68 -6.51 -1.74
N SER A 94 10.95 -6.23 -3.01
CA SER A 94 12.22 -6.59 -3.64
C SER A 94 13.31 -5.78 -2.92
N GLU A 95 13.67 -6.24 -1.72
CA GLU A 95 14.84 -5.84 -0.96
C GLU A 95 16.06 -6.36 -1.70
N ILE A 96 16.30 -5.84 -2.90
CA ILE A 96 17.60 -6.00 -3.54
C ILE A 96 18.50 -4.99 -2.85
N ILE A 97 18.86 -5.30 -1.61
CA ILE A 97 19.87 -4.56 -0.87
C ILE A 97 21.21 -5.13 -1.33
N SER A 98 22.11 -4.25 -1.73
CA SER A 98 23.46 -4.61 -2.13
C SER A 98 24.50 -4.29 -1.06
N GLU A 99 25.60 -5.04 -1.10
CA GLU A 99 26.83 -4.69 -0.41
C GLU A 99 27.39 -3.36 -0.94
N LYS A 100 28.37 -2.79 -0.21
CA LYS A 100 29.07 -1.57 -0.64
C LYS A 100 29.71 -1.71 -2.03
N ASP A 101 30.14 -2.92 -2.36
CA ASP A 101 30.79 -3.25 -3.63
C ASP A 101 29.79 -3.58 -4.76
N GLY A 102 28.49 -3.39 -4.53
CA GLY A 102 27.43 -3.58 -5.53
C GLY A 102 26.85 -5.00 -5.61
N HIS A 103 27.40 -5.98 -4.91
CA HIS A 103 26.90 -7.36 -4.89
C HIS A 103 25.54 -7.47 -4.20
N ILE A 104 24.58 -8.20 -4.79
CA ILE A 104 23.23 -8.37 -4.23
C ILE A 104 23.24 -9.30 -3.02
N ILE A 105 22.58 -8.89 -1.94
CA ILE A 105 22.44 -9.69 -0.72
C ILE A 105 21.19 -10.56 -0.81
N HIS A 106 21.36 -11.87 -0.74
CA HIS A 106 20.26 -12.84 -0.80
C HIS A 106 19.74 -13.27 0.58
N SER A 107 20.53 -13.15 1.66
CA SER A 107 20.13 -13.56 3.00
C SER A 107 19.47 -12.42 3.80
N GLN A 108 18.34 -12.71 4.45
CA GLN A 108 17.60 -11.69 5.19
C GLN A 108 18.37 -11.12 6.38
N SER A 109 19.09 -11.96 7.14
CA SER A 109 19.93 -11.51 8.26
C SER A 109 20.99 -10.51 7.79
N ARG A 110 21.69 -10.83 6.69
CA ARG A 110 22.72 -9.94 6.14
C ARG A 110 22.14 -8.64 5.60
N ARG A 111 20.92 -8.65 5.05
CA ARG A 111 20.21 -7.42 4.65
C ARG A 111 19.96 -6.49 5.83
N LEU A 112 19.54 -7.05 6.97
CA LEU A 112 19.33 -6.29 8.20
C LEU A 112 20.65 -5.73 8.74
N ASP A 113 21.72 -6.53 8.73
CA ASP A 113 23.05 -6.07 9.15
C ASP A 113 23.56 -4.94 8.26
N ARG A 114 23.42 -5.09 6.93
CA ARG A 114 23.81 -4.07 5.94
C ARG A 114 23.01 -2.78 6.13
N TRP A 115 21.72 -2.88 6.45
CA TRP A 115 20.89 -1.75 6.85
C TRP A 115 21.46 -1.07 8.10
N ALA A 116 21.71 -1.81 9.17
CA ALA A 116 22.25 -1.27 10.40
C ALA A 116 23.63 -0.60 10.20
N GLU A 117 24.49 -1.16 9.34
CA GLU A 117 25.75 -0.54 8.95
C GLU A 117 25.55 0.77 8.18
N HIS A 118 24.61 0.82 7.23
CA HIS A 118 24.34 2.03 6.45
C HIS A 118 23.87 3.17 7.37
N PHE A 119 22.92 2.90 8.26
CA PHE A 119 22.41 3.90 9.22
C PHE A 119 23.48 4.34 10.20
N ARG A 120 24.26 3.42 10.77
CA ARG A 120 25.39 3.79 11.64
C ARG A 120 26.34 4.75 10.92
N ASN A 121 26.76 4.43 9.70
CA ASN A 121 27.65 5.29 8.93
C ASN A 121 27.05 6.67 8.62
N GLN A 122 25.76 6.73 8.28
CA GLN A 122 25.07 7.99 7.96
C GLN A 122 24.87 8.89 9.20
N PHE A 123 24.62 8.28 10.36
CA PHE A 123 24.36 8.99 11.61
C PHE A 123 25.56 9.07 12.55
N ASN A 124 26.77 8.82 12.04
CA ASN A 124 28.02 9.13 12.73
C ASN A 124 28.24 10.66 12.74
N TRP A 125 27.42 11.38 13.50
CA TRP A 125 27.71 12.76 13.85
C TRP A 125 28.88 12.75 14.83
N PRO A 126 29.98 13.51 14.62
CA PRO A 126 30.94 13.71 15.70
C PRO A 126 30.13 14.19 16.90
N SER A 127 30.31 13.57 18.08
CA SER A 127 29.66 14.02 19.31
C SER A 127 29.74 15.52 19.29
N ALA A 128 28.59 16.18 19.20
CA ALA A 128 28.56 17.61 19.20
C ALA A 128 29.14 17.97 20.57
N THR A 129 30.42 18.30 20.60
CA THR A 129 31.02 19.02 21.70
C THR A 129 30.30 20.35 21.62
N LEU A 130 29.12 20.37 22.23
CA LEU A 130 28.18 21.46 22.23
C LEU A 130 28.79 22.57 23.09
N ARG A 131 29.84 23.20 22.58
CA ARG A 131 29.96 24.64 22.70
C ARG A 131 28.93 25.21 21.75
N PHE A 132 27.67 25.13 22.16
CA PHE A 132 26.73 26.14 21.72
C PHE A 132 27.43 27.48 22.03
N PRO A 133 27.61 28.39 21.06
CA PRO A 133 27.89 29.77 21.44
C PRO A 133 26.79 30.12 22.42
N THR A 134 27.14 30.60 23.61
CA THR A 134 26.18 31.07 24.61
C THR A 134 25.28 32.07 23.89
N ILE A 135 24.10 31.62 23.47
CA ILE A 135 23.11 32.50 22.88
C ILE A 135 22.69 33.32 24.09
N PHE A 136 23.15 34.58 24.12
CA PHE A 136 22.64 35.55 25.08
C PHE A 136 21.13 35.45 24.99
N SER A 137 20.51 35.09 26.12
CA SER A 137 19.05 35.04 26.25
C SER A 137 18.51 36.31 25.62
N GLN A 138 17.74 36.17 24.53
CA GLN A 138 16.93 37.28 24.08
C GLN A 138 16.10 37.74 25.28
N PRO A 139 15.84 39.05 25.43
CA PRO A 139 14.95 39.50 26.50
C PRO A 139 13.64 38.73 26.37
N GLU A 140 13.23 38.08 27.45
CA GLU A 140 11.95 37.39 27.51
C GLU A 140 10.88 38.37 27.02
N TRP A 141 10.10 37.96 26.03
CA TRP A 141 8.98 38.75 25.57
C TRP A 141 8.09 39.00 26.80
N GLN A 142 7.93 40.27 27.19
CA GLN A 142 7.04 40.66 28.28
C GLN A 142 5.59 40.48 27.82
N VAL A 143 5.15 39.23 27.71
CA VAL A 143 3.78 38.85 27.47
C VAL A 143 3.10 38.75 28.82
N ASN A 144 2.07 39.58 29.04
CA ASN A 144 1.25 39.46 30.22
C ASN A 144 0.47 38.13 30.15
N VAL A 145 0.88 37.17 30.97
CA VAL A 145 0.20 35.86 31.16
C VAL A 145 -0.85 35.88 32.27
N GLY A 146 -1.15 37.06 32.83
CA GLY A 146 -2.20 37.26 33.82
C GLY A 146 -3.60 37.07 33.25
N LEU A 147 -4.58 36.96 34.15
CA LEU A 147 -6.00 36.91 33.78
C LEU A 147 -6.38 38.17 32.98
N PRO A 148 -7.04 38.02 31.81
CA PRO A 148 -7.49 39.16 31.04
C PRO A 148 -8.46 40.02 31.86
N SER A 149 -8.29 41.33 31.79
CA SER A 149 -9.21 42.28 32.42
C SER A 149 -10.54 42.33 31.64
N LEU A 150 -11.62 42.70 32.35
CA LEU A 150 -12.95 42.86 31.75
C LEU A 150 -12.93 43.82 30.56
N TYR A 151 -12.16 44.91 30.67
CA TYR A 151 -11.96 45.88 29.58
C TYR A 151 -11.29 45.28 28.34
N GLU A 152 -10.27 44.42 28.51
CA GLU A 152 -9.62 43.73 27.39
C GLU A 152 -10.57 42.78 26.68
N VAL A 153 -11.42 42.08 27.44
CA VAL A 153 -12.45 41.19 26.89
C VAL A 153 -13.48 41.98 26.09
N GLU A 154 -14.00 43.08 26.63
CA GLU A 154 -14.97 43.95 25.93
C GLU A 154 -14.37 44.58 24.67
N LYS A 155 -13.11 45.03 24.74
CA LYS A 155 -12.39 45.59 23.60
C LYS A 155 -12.12 44.53 22.53
N ALA A 156 -11.77 43.31 22.92
CA ALA A 156 -11.58 42.19 22.00
C ALA A 156 -12.90 41.81 21.31
N MET A 157 -14.01 41.77 22.08
CA MET A 157 -15.35 41.56 21.54
C MET A 157 -15.77 42.65 20.55
N GLY A 158 -15.49 43.93 20.83
CA GLY A 158 -15.76 45.04 19.92
C GLY A 158 -14.99 44.95 18.61
N ASN A 159 -13.80 44.34 18.63
CA ASN A 159 -12.94 44.13 17.47
C ASN A 159 -13.33 42.88 16.64
N LEU A 160 -14.27 42.05 17.10
CA LEU A 160 -14.76 40.91 16.34
C LEU A 160 -15.63 41.39 15.17
N LYS A 161 -15.22 41.04 13.94
CA LYS A 161 -16.00 41.31 12.73
C LYS A 161 -17.29 40.46 12.77
N ARG A 162 -18.45 41.12 12.80
CA ARG A 162 -19.77 40.45 12.72
C ARG A 162 -20.05 39.99 11.28
N GLY A 163 -20.75 38.86 11.13
CA GLY A 163 -21.25 38.40 9.82
C GLY A 163 -20.33 37.47 9.01
N ARG A 164 -19.44 36.70 9.66
CA ARG A 164 -18.70 35.61 9.01
C ARG A 164 -19.12 34.23 9.51
N ALA A 165 -20.42 33.95 9.54
CA ALA A 165 -20.85 32.56 9.50
C ALA A 165 -20.83 32.13 8.02
N ALA A 166 -19.96 31.18 7.67
CA ALA A 166 -19.99 30.57 6.35
C ALA A 166 -21.03 29.43 6.38
N GLY A 167 -22.28 29.73 6.01
CA GLY A 167 -23.34 28.72 5.89
C GLY A 167 -24.71 29.36 5.70
N PRO A 168 -25.55 28.87 4.77
CA PRO A 168 -26.97 29.23 4.70
C PRO A 168 -27.79 28.43 5.72
N ASP A 169 -28.82 29.08 6.29
CA ASP A 169 -29.88 28.45 7.10
C ASP A 169 -30.79 27.55 6.25
#